data_AF-A0A6B3WCZ4-F1
#
_entry.id   AF-A0A6B3WCZ4-F1
#
_cell.length_a   1.000
_cell.length_b   1.000
_cell.length_c   1.000
_cell.angle_alpha   90.00
_cell.angle_beta   90.00
_cell.angle_gamma   90.00
#
_symmetry.space_group_name_H-M   'P 1'
#
loop_
_entity.id
_entity.type
_entity.pdbx_description
1 polymer ?
#
loop_
_entity_poly.entity_id
_entity_poly.type
_entity_poly.pdbx_seq_one_letter_code
_entity_poly.pdbx_strand_id
1 'polypeptide(L)'
;MADTRLVLDYPPLSRHRQELQEQRRLRRRRLAIAVPVAILVVLAAARLSLPLAVMLGGIGALVLFFMALPGTSSVDAGQLAGVEGEVNVLQRLAQLPADFLLLNRVRLPDETLTNGERELDFVVAGPTGLWVIEVKNTPGHVRVRPQEKHWPLARRAGCGSRPSWNAMANPIPQVREQVGALERWLLQRGVTERAMPMVVLAHPEVALSDADQADVPVLVRDQVAPYLANAARAPVDASTIAVLERLRG
;
A
#
# COMPACT_ATOMS: atom_id res chain seq x y z
N MET A 1 10.52 -11.50 16.08
CA MET A 1 9.73 -10.49 15.34
C MET A 1 10.37 -9.15 15.63
N ALA A 2 10.43 -8.28 14.61
CA ALA A 2 11.10 -7.00 14.70
C ALA A 2 10.50 -6.13 15.80
N ASP A 3 11.27 -5.17 16.29
CA ASP A 3 10.75 -4.10 17.14
C ASP A 3 9.89 -3.15 16.29
N THR A 4 8.57 -3.27 16.45
CA THR A 4 7.56 -2.50 15.71
C THR A 4 6.93 -1.38 16.55
N ARG A 5 7.53 -0.97 17.67
CA ARG A 5 6.93 0.07 18.54
C ARG A 5 6.80 1.45 17.89
N LEU A 6 7.53 1.67 16.81
CA LEU A 6 7.52 2.91 16.02
C LEU A 6 6.71 2.78 14.73
N VAL A 7 6.01 1.66 14.53
CA VAL A 7 5.13 1.47 13.38
C VAL A 7 3.80 2.19 13.62
N LEU A 8 3.43 3.05 12.69
CA LEU A 8 2.20 3.79 12.64
C LEU A 8 1.15 3.06 11.80
N ASP A 9 -0.11 3.23 12.20
CA ASP A 9 -1.27 2.79 11.42
C ASP A 9 -1.38 3.56 10.10
N TYR A 10 -2.18 3.01 9.18
CA TYR A 10 -2.47 3.59 7.87
C TYR A 10 -3.88 4.23 7.85
N PRO A 11 -4.01 5.56 8.02
CA PRO A 11 -5.31 6.23 8.06
C PRO A 11 -6.18 6.05 6.81
N PRO A 12 -5.65 6.06 5.57
CA PRO A 12 -6.47 5.82 4.39
C PRO A 12 -7.13 4.43 4.40
N LEU A 13 -6.39 3.41 4.84
CA LEU A 13 -6.86 2.04 4.92
C LEU A 13 -7.91 1.87 6.04
N SER A 14 -7.70 2.51 7.19
CA SER A 14 -8.67 2.46 8.29
C SER A 14 -9.95 3.21 7.94
N ARG A 15 -9.85 4.40 7.31
CA ARG A 15 -11.00 5.17 6.81
C ARG A 15 -11.78 4.38 5.76
N HIS A 16 -11.10 3.77 4.80
CA HIS A 16 -11.74 2.92 3.79
C HIS A 16 -12.50 1.75 4.41
N ARG A 17 -11.90 1.06 5.38
CA ARG A 17 -12.56 -0.04 6.11
C ARG A 17 -13.78 0.45 6.89
N GLN A 18 -13.70 1.60 7.55
CA GLN A 18 -14.82 2.21 8.28
C GLN A 18 -15.96 2.58 7.33
N GLU A 19 -15.67 3.27 6.23
CA GLU A 19 -16.66 3.64 5.21
C GLU A 19 -17.38 2.41 4.64
N LEU A 20 -16.64 1.35 4.30
CA LEU A 20 -17.23 0.10 3.82
C LEU A 20 -18.10 -0.58 4.88
N GLN A 21 -17.70 -0.56 6.16
CA GLN A 21 -18.50 -1.12 7.24
C GLN A 21 -19.80 -0.35 7.47
N GLU A 22 -19.72 0.98 7.46
CA GLU A 22 -20.89 1.86 7.57
C GLU A 22 -21.85 1.67 6.38
N GLN A 23 -21.33 1.64 5.16
CA GLN A 23 -22.13 1.39 3.96
C GLN A 23 -22.79 0.00 4.01
N ARG A 24 -22.07 -1.04 4.43
CA ARG A 24 -22.63 -2.38 4.63
C ARG A 24 -23.74 -2.37 5.67
N ARG A 25 -23.57 -1.65 6.78
CA ARG A 25 -24.56 -1.53 7.86
C ARG A 25 -25.82 -0.80 7.38
N LEU A 26 -25.66 0.33 6.72
CA LEU A 26 -26.76 1.11 6.15
C LEU A 26 -27.50 0.31 5.07
N ARG A 27 -26.78 -0.37 4.18
CA ARG A 27 -27.36 -1.25 3.17
C ARG A 27 -28.16 -2.39 3.79
N ARG A 28 -27.60 -3.08 4.79
CA ARG A 28 -28.29 -4.17 5.49
C ARG A 28 -29.59 -3.68 6.14
N ARG A 29 -29.58 -2.51 6.77
CA ARG A 29 -30.78 -1.88 7.36
C ARG A 29 -31.82 -1.53 6.28
N ARG A 30 -31.40 -0.90 5.19
CA ARG A 30 -32.29 -0.54 4.07
C ARG A 30 -32.93 -1.78 3.43
N LEU A 31 -32.14 -2.83 3.17
CA LEU A 31 -32.65 -4.09 2.61
C LEU A 31 -33.59 -4.82 3.59
N ALA A 32 -33.27 -4.81 4.89
CA ALA A 32 -34.13 -5.41 5.91
C ALA A 32 -35.53 -4.77 5.99
N ILE A 33 -35.67 -3.51 5.56
CA ILE A 33 -36.95 -2.80 5.48
C ILE A 33 -37.58 -2.96 4.07
N ALA A 34 -36.80 -2.74 3.02
CA ALA A 34 -37.29 -2.71 1.64
C ALA A 34 -37.79 -4.08 1.17
N VAL A 35 -37.15 -5.18 1.58
CA VAL A 35 -37.55 -6.54 1.14
C VAL A 35 -38.94 -6.91 1.69
N PRO A 36 -39.23 -6.81 3.01
CA PRO A 36 -40.58 -7.06 3.51
C PRO A 36 -41.63 -6.14 2.89
N VAL A 37 -41.32 -4.85 2.71
CA VAL A 37 -42.25 -3.88 2.10
C VAL A 37 -42.57 -4.27 0.65
N ALA A 38 -41.55 -4.62 -0.15
CA ALA A 38 -41.76 -5.07 -1.52
C ALA A 38 -42.63 -6.33 -1.59
N ILE A 39 -42.38 -7.31 -0.70
CA ILE A 39 -43.20 -8.53 -0.60
C ILE A 39 -44.65 -8.19 -0.25
N LEU A 40 -44.89 -7.34 0.75
CA LEU A 40 -46.24 -6.92 1.15
C LEU A 40 -46.99 -6.20 0.02
N VAL A 41 -46.31 -5.31 -0.72
CA VAL A 41 -46.89 -4.60 -1.88
C VAL A 41 -47.29 -5.59 -2.97
N VAL A 42 -46.44 -6.57 -3.30
CA VAL A 42 -46.73 -7.58 -4.31
C VAL A 42 -47.90 -8.48 -3.87
N LEU A 43 -47.92 -8.91 -2.61
CA LEU A 43 -49.02 -9.71 -2.06
C LEU A 43 -50.36 -8.95 -2.06
N ALA A 44 -50.35 -7.67 -1.71
CA ALA A 44 -51.53 -6.82 -1.76
C ALA A 44 -52.02 -6.63 -3.21
N ALA A 45 -51.11 -6.38 -4.15
CA ALA A 45 -51.43 -6.27 -5.57
C ALA A 45 -52.00 -7.57 -6.14
N ALA A 46 -51.51 -8.73 -5.71
CA ALA A 46 -52.01 -10.04 -6.14
C ALA A 46 -53.46 -10.30 -5.71
N ARG A 47 -53.95 -9.63 -4.65
CA ARG A 47 -55.37 -9.66 -4.26
C ARG A 47 -56.28 -8.86 -5.21
N LEU A 48 -55.72 -7.91 -5.96
CA LEU A 48 -56.44 -7.04 -6.88
C LEU A 48 -56.36 -7.56 -8.32
N SER A 49 -55.15 -7.83 -8.82
CA SER A 49 -54.94 -8.46 -10.13
C SER A 49 -53.54 -9.08 -10.25
N LEU A 50 -53.47 -10.24 -10.91
CA LEU A 50 -52.21 -10.94 -11.15
C LEU A 50 -51.23 -10.13 -12.04
N PRO A 51 -51.65 -9.48 -13.14
CA PRO A 51 -50.73 -8.69 -13.97
C PRO A 51 -50.08 -7.52 -13.21
N LEU A 52 -50.84 -6.85 -12.34
CA LEU A 52 -50.31 -5.77 -11.51
C LEU A 52 -49.25 -6.27 -10.52
N ALA A 53 -49.49 -7.43 -9.90
CA ALA A 53 -48.54 -8.04 -8.99
C ALA A 53 -47.21 -8.39 -9.68
N VAL A 54 -47.28 -8.94 -10.90
CA VAL A 54 -46.08 -9.24 -11.71
C VAL A 54 -45.32 -7.97 -12.06
N MET A 55 -46.01 -6.91 -12.49
CA MET A 55 -45.39 -5.62 -12.81
C MET A 55 -44.67 -5.01 -11.60
N LEU A 56 -45.35 -4.92 -10.44
CA LEU A 56 -44.78 -4.38 -9.21
C LEU A 56 -43.65 -5.27 -8.66
N GLY A 57 -43.74 -6.59 -8.84
CA GLY A 57 -42.67 -7.52 -8.52
C GLY A 57 -41.41 -7.25 -9.33
N GLY A 58 -41.55 -7.01 -10.64
CA GLY A 58 -40.43 -6.65 -11.51
C GLY A 58 -39.77 -5.33 -11.11
N ILE A 59 -40.56 -4.28 -10.87
CA ILE A 59 -40.06 -2.98 -10.41
C ILE A 59 -39.38 -3.11 -9.04
N GLY A 60 -40.01 -3.82 -8.10
CA GLY A 60 -39.45 -4.06 -6.77
C GLY A 60 -38.12 -4.82 -6.83
N ALA A 61 -38.03 -5.86 -7.65
CA ALA A 61 -36.78 -6.58 -7.88
C ALA A 61 -35.68 -5.68 -8.45
N LEU A 62 -36.00 -4.81 -9.41
CA LEU A 62 -35.04 -3.85 -9.97
C LEU A 62 -34.54 -2.86 -8.92
N VAL A 63 -35.44 -2.29 -8.10
CA VAL A 63 -35.08 -1.38 -7.02
C VAL A 63 -34.19 -2.09 -5.98
N LEU A 64 -34.56 -3.29 -5.57
CA LEU A 64 -33.78 -4.09 -4.62
C LEU A 64 -32.39 -4.44 -5.17
N PHE A 65 -32.28 -4.73 -6.47
CA PHE A 65 -31.01 -4.97 -7.15
C PHE A 65 -30.08 -3.76 -7.03
N PHE A 66 -30.55 -2.55 -7.38
CA PHE A 66 -29.74 -1.33 -7.26
C PHE A 66 -29.39 -1.01 -5.80
N MET A 67 -30.32 -1.23 -4.86
CA MET A 67 -30.05 -1.06 -3.42
C MET A 67 -29.03 -2.06 -2.86
N ALA A 68 -28.86 -3.21 -3.51
CA ALA A 68 -27.89 -4.23 -3.10
C ALA A 68 -26.47 -3.95 -3.59
N LEU A 69 -26.29 -3.11 -4.61
CA LEU A 69 -24.97 -2.78 -5.15
C LEU A 69 -24.05 -2.20 -4.05
N PRO A 70 -22.76 -2.59 -4.02
CA PRO A 70 -21.79 -2.00 -3.10
C PRO A 70 -21.56 -0.52 -3.43
N GLY A 71 -21.40 0.29 -2.39
CA GLY A 71 -20.99 1.69 -2.54
C GLY A 71 -19.51 1.82 -2.89
N THR A 72 -19.13 3.00 -3.35
CA THR A 72 -17.72 3.38 -3.57
C THR A 72 -17.16 4.05 -2.30
N SER A 73 -15.85 3.91 -2.10
CA SER A 73 -15.11 4.59 -1.04
C SER A 73 -14.74 6.01 -1.47
N SER A 74 -14.62 6.93 -0.51
CA SER A 74 -14.14 8.30 -0.76
C SER A 74 -12.62 8.36 -0.99
N VAL A 75 -11.90 7.34 -0.49
CA VAL A 75 -10.45 7.22 -0.68
C VAL A 75 -10.13 6.85 -2.13
N ASP A 76 -9.20 7.58 -2.74
CA ASP A 76 -8.71 7.35 -4.09
C ASP A 76 -8.15 5.92 -4.25
N ALA A 77 -8.53 5.24 -5.34
CA ALA A 77 -8.14 3.86 -5.57
C ALA A 77 -6.61 3.67 -5.74
N GLY A 78 -5.93 4.65 -6.34
CA GLY A 78 -4.47 4.67 -6.45
C GLY A 78 -3.79 4.87 -5.09
N GLN A 79 -4.35 5.75 -4.25
CA GLN A 79 -3.87 5.92 -2.87
C GLN A 79 -4.05 4.63 -2.05
N LEU A 80 -5.20 3.96 -2.16
CA LEU A 80 -5.44 2.68 -1.52
C LEU A 80 -4.46 1.61 -2.00
N ALA A 81 -4.24 1.51 -3.32
CA ALA A 81 -3.29 0.57 -3.88
C ALA A 81 -1.87 0.83 -3.36
N GLY A 82 -1.43 2.09 -3.25
CA GLY A 82 -0.12 2.43 -2.66
C GLY A 82 0.00 1.91 -1.23
N VAL A 83 -0.96 2.26 -0.39
CA VAL A 83 -1.01 1.85 1.03
C VAL A 83 -1.10 0.33 1.21
N GLU A 84 -1.87 -0.36 0.39
CA GLU A 84 -1.92 -1.83 0.40
C GLU A 84 -0.55 -2.45 0.08
N GLY A 85 0.21 -1.84 -0.83
CA GLY A 85 1.58 -2.22 -1.11
C GLY A 85 2.48 -2.12 0.10
N GLU A 86 2.46 -0.97 0.77
CA GLU A 86 3.26 -0.76 1.98
C GLU A 86 2.86 -1.74 3.10
N VAL A 87 1.56 -1.95 3.35
CA VAL A 87 1.07 -2.91 4.35
C VAL A 87 1.57 -4.33 4.05
N ASN A 88 1.59 -4.73 2.78
CA ASN A 88 2.11 -6.05 2.38
C ASN A 88 3.62 -6.20 2.66
N VAL A 89 4.40 -5.13 2.46
CA VAL A 89 5.84 -5.12 2.78
C VAL A 89 6.06 -5.10 4.29
N LEU A 90 5.31 -4.29 5.03
CA LEU A 90 5.32 -4.24 6.50
C LEU A 90 5.10 -5.62 7.12
N GLN A 91 4.15 -6.40 6.60
CA GLN A 91 3.90 -7.77 7.07
C GLN A 91 5.12 -8.69 6.92
N ARG A 92 5.97 -8.48 5.92
CA ARG A 92 7.22 -9.23 5.73
C ARG A 92 8.32 -8.70 6.63
N LEU A 93 8.48 -7.38 6.73
CA LEU A 93 9.48 -6.74 7.58
C LEU A 93 9.25 -7.05 9.07
N ALA A 94 8.00 -7.12 9.53
CA ALA A 94 7.66 -7.48 10.91
C ALA A 94 8.13 -8.89 11.32
N GLN A 95 8.41 -9.77 10.35
CA GLN A 95 8.90 -11.14 10.58
C GLN A 95 10.41 -11.19 10.84
N LEU A 96 11.14 -10.08 10.65
CA LEU A 96 12.56 -10.01 10.98
C LEU A 96 12.82 -10.35 12.46
N PRO A 97 14.07 -10.69 12.83
CA PRO A 97 14.46 -10.90 14.22
C PRO A 97 14.32 -9.62 15.06
N ALA A 98 14.28 -9.76 16.39
CA ALA A 98 13.94 -8.67 17.32
C ALA A 98 15.03 -7.59 17.48
N ASP A 99 16.22 -7.83 16.93
CA ASP A 99 17.32 -6.87 16.86
C ASP A 99 17.20 -5.89 15.68
N PHE A 100 16.13 -6.01 14.88
CA PHE A 100 15.74 -5.00 13.90
C PHE A 100 14.67 -4.07 14.46
N LEU A 101 14.91 -2.76 14.36
CA LEU A 101 13.95 -1.69 14.60
C LEU A 101 13.28 -1.28 13.28
N LEU A 102 11.95 -1.23 13.28
CA LEU A 102 11.15 -0.87 12.12
C LEU A 102 10.36 0.42 12.35
N LEU A 103 10.50 1.35 11.42
CA LEU A 103 9.70 2.56 11.32
C LEU A 103 9.02 2.57 9.94
N ASN A 104 7.78 3.04 9.87
CA ASN A 104 7.11 3.31 8.60
C ASN A 104 6.63 4.77 8.54
N ARG A 105 6.45 5.27 7.32
CA ARG A 105 5.89 6.61 7.06
C ARG A 105 6.65 7.73 7.79
N VAL A 106 7.97 7.63 7.80
CA VAL A 106 8.83 8.59 8.48
C VAL A 106 8.78 9.92 7.71
N ARG A 107 8.41 10.99 8.40
CA ARG A 107 8.35 12.35 7.84
C ARG A 107 9.58 13.14 8.26
N LEU A 108 10.33 13.62 7.29
CA LEU A 108 11.50 14.47 7.50
C LEU A 108 11.23 15.86 6.94
N PRO A 109 11.60 16.94 7.64
CA PRO A 109 11.54 18.30 7.08
C PRO A 109 12.37 18.40 5.79
N ASP A 110 11.76 18.93 4.73
CA ASP A 110 12.39 19.16 3.43
C ASP A 110 11.80 20.43 2.78
N GLU A 111 12.46 21.56 2.98
CA GLU A 111 12.05 22.87 2.46
C GLU A 111 12.02 22.95 0.93
N THR A 112 12.61 21.98 0.23
CA THR A 112 12.58 21.92 -1.24
C THR A 112 11.24 21.43 -1.78
N LEU A 113 10.39 20.84 -0.93
CA LEU A 113 9.08 20.30 -1.29
C LEU A 113 7.96 21.27 -0.88
N THR A 114 6.87 21.30 -1.66
CA THR A 114 5.74 22.21 -1.43
C THR A 114 5.04 21.98 -0.08
N ASN A 115 5.01 20.74 0.39
CA ASN A 115 4.46 20.35 1.69
C ASN A 115 5.48 20.50 2.84
N GLY A 116 6.72 20.88 2.55
CA GLY A 116 7.79 21.04 3.54
C GLY A 116 8.29 19.73 4.17
N GLU A 117 7.85 18.57 3.67
CA GLU A 117 8.16 17.26 4.25
C GLU A 117 8.41 16.20 3.18
N ARG A 118 9.43 15.38 3.42
CA ARG A 118 9.69 14.16 2.67
C ARG A 118 9.25 12.94 3.48
N GLU A 119 8.40 12.12 2.88
CA GLU A 119 7.95 10.84 3.46
C GLU A 119 8.87 9.70 2.98
N LEU A 120 9.27 8.85 3.91
CA LEU A 120 10.01 7.60 3.70
C LEU A 120 9.08 6.45 4.07
N ASP A 121 8.87 5.51 3.15
CA ASP A 121 7.92 4.41 3.37
C ASP A 121 8.36 3.53 4.54
N PHE A 122 9.64 3.09 4.55
CA PHE A 122 10.22 2.39 5.69
C PHE A 122 11.66 2.82 5.98
N VAL A 123 11.98 2.85 7.27
CA VAL A 123 13.35 2.87 7.80
C VAL A 123 13.54 1.61 8.64
N VAL A 124 14.58 0.85 8.35
CA VAL A 124 14.92 -0.38 9.07
C VAL A 124 16.35 -0.26 9.60
N ALA A 125 16.52 -0.36 10.91
CA ALA A 125 17.83 -0.31 11.56
C ALA A 125 18.10 -1.64 12.29
N GLY A 126 19.29 -2.23 12.14
CA GLY A 126 19.58 -3.49 12.80
C GLY A 126 21.00 -4.01 12.56
N PRO A 127 21.23 -5.33 12.71
CA PRO A 127 22.55 -5.95 12.57
C PRO A 127 23.19 -5.81 11.19
N THR A 128 22.38 -5.56 10.17
CA THR A 128 22.80 -5.44 8.76
C THR A 128 22.78 -4.01 8.25
N GLY A 129 22.68 -3.03 9.16
CA GLY A 129 22.78 -1.61 8.84
C GLY A 129 21.46 -0.85 8.88
N LEU A 130 21.54 0.41 8.46
CA LEU A 130 20.42 1.31 8.32
C LEU A 130 19.93 1.30 6.88
N TRP A 131 18.66 0.99 6.67
CA TRP A 131 18.04 0.85 5.35
C TRP A 131 16.88 1.82 5.19
N VAL A 132 16.78 2.45 4.03
CA VAL A 132 15.59 3.18 3.57
C VAL A 132 14.98 2.40 2.43
N ILE A 133 13.72 2.01 2.58
CA ILE A 133 13.02 1.15 1.63
C ILE A 133 11.89 1.95 1.00
N GLU A 134 11.91 2.08 -0.32
CA GLU A 134 10.83 2.65 -1.12
C GLU A 134 9.97 1.53 -1.69
N VAL A 135 8.65 1.67 -1.61
CA VAL A 135 7.69 0.66 -2.03
C VAL A 135 6.88 1.12 -3.25
N LYS A 136 6.81 0.27 -4.27
CA LYS A 136 5.92 0.47 -5.42
C LYS A 136 4.97 -0.70 -5.56
N ASN A 137 3.67 -0.41 -5.64
CA ASN A 137 2.64 -1.44 -5.83
C ASN A 137 2.13 -1.47 -7.28
N THR A 138 2.89 -2.11 -8.17
CA THR A 138 2.54 -2.21 -9.59
C THR A 138 2.47 -3.68 -10.04
N PRO A 139 1.33 -4.15 -10.58
CA PRO A 139 1.24 -5.50 -11.17
C PRO A 139 1.93 -5.58 -12.52
N GLY A 140 2.42 -6.78 -12.85
CA GLY A 140 2.97 -7.12 -14.17
C GLY A 140 4.46 -7.43 -14.15
N HIS A 141 5.05 -7.52 -15.34
CA HIS A 141 6.47 -7.78 -15.53
C HIS A 141 7.22 -6.45 -15.70
N VAL A 142 8.05 -6.12 -14.72
CA VAL A 142 8.86 -4.90 -14.70
C VAL A 142 10.28 -5.24 -15.13
N ARG A 143 10.77 -4.52 -16.16
CA ARG A 143 12.15 -4.59 -16.59
C ARG A 143 12.95 -3.47 -15.95
N VAL A 144 13.89 -3.80 -15.08
CA VAL A 144 14.69 -2.81 -14.37
C VAL A 144 15.65 -2.13 -15.35
N ARG A 145 15.62 -0.79 -15.33
CA ARG A 145 16.44 0.09 -16.19
C ARG A 145 17.00 1.25 -15.36
N PRO A 146 18.07 1.03 -14.58
CA PRO A 146 18.49 1.97 -13.55
C PRO A 146 18.86 3.35 -14.09
N GLN A 147 19.37 3.42 -15.32
CA GLN A 147 19.78 4.65 -16.00
C GLN A 147 18.63 5.35 -16.75
N GLU A 148 17.46 4.71 -16.87
CA GLU A 148 16.32 5.28 -17.57
C GLU A 148 15.35 5.97 -16.60
N LYS A 149 14.65 7.01 -17.07
CA LYS A 149 13.64 7.72 -16.26
C LYS A 149 12.44 6.85 -15.93
N HIS A 150 12.09 5.92 -16.80
CA HIS A 150 10.97 5.01 -16.61
C HIS A 150 11.37 3.58 -16.99
N TRP A 151 10.88 2.61 -16.22
CA TRP A 151 11.10 1.20 -16.44
C TRP A 151 9.97 0.62 -17.30
N PRO A 152 10.28 -0.16 -18.35
CA PRO A 152 9.28 -0.86 -19.13
C PRO A 152 8.45 -1.80 -18.26
N LEU A 153 7.13 -1.76 -18.45
CA LEU A 153 6.16 -2.56 -17.71
C LEU A 153 5.22 -3.27 -18.69
N ALA A 154 5.26 -4.60 -18.69
CA ALA A 154 4.26 -5.42 -19.38
C ALA A 154 3.18 -5.87 -18.40
N ARG A 155 1.92 -5.57 -18.67
CA ARG A 155 0.79 -6.16 -17.95
C ARG A 155 0.16 -7.27 -18.75
N ARG A 156 -0.37 -8.28 -18.04
CA ARG A 156 -1.19 -9.31 -18.66
C ARG A 156 -2.34 -8.63 -19.40
N ALA A 157 -2.60 -9.13 -20.60
CA ALA A 157 -3.75 -8.68 -21.36
C ALA A 157 -5.04 -8.92 -20.55
N GLY A 158 -6.00 -7.99 -20.62
CA GLY A 158 -7.37 -8.23 -20.13
C GLY A 158 -8.09 -9.28 -20.99
N CYS A 159 -9.37 -9.09 -21.30
CA CYS A 159 -10.10 -9.98 -22.23
C CYS A 159 -9.56 -10.03 -23.68
N GLY A 160 -8.43 -9.41 -23.97
CA GLY A 160 -7.73 -9.47 -25.26
C GLY A 160 -6.49 -10.36 -25.21
N SER A 161 -5.96 -10.75 -26.37
CA SER A 161 -4.84 -11.68 -26.49
C SER A 161 -3.45 -11.00 -26.56
N ARG A 162 -3.34 -9.69 -26.30
CA ARG A 162 -2.07 -8.93 -26.40
C ARG A 162 -1.70 -8.22 -25.09
N PRO A 163 -0.47 -8.37 -24.57
CA PRO A 163 0.00 -7.65 -23.39
C PRO A 163 -0.14 -6.14 -23.59
N SER A 164 -0.57 -5.42 -22.54
CA SER A 164 -0.54 -3.96 -22.55
C SER A 164 0.80 -3.48 -22.04
N TRP A 165 1.49 -2.65 -22.83
CA TRP A 165 2.77 -2.05 -22.46
C TRP A 165 2.54 -0.69 -21.82
N ASN A 166 3.20 -0.46 -20.70
CA ASN A 166 3.20 0.79 -19.93
C ASN A 166 4.63 1.08 -19.45
N ALA A 167 4.80 2.13 -18.67
CA ALA A 167 6.04 2.42 -17.97
C ALA A 167 5.77 2.75 -16.50
N MET A 168 6.71 2.39 -15.64
CA MET A 168 6.74 2.79 -14.23
C MET A 168 7.84 3.83 -14.03
N ALA A 169 7.60 4.90 -13.29
CA ALA A 169 8.67 5.84 -12.93
C ALA A 169 9.80 5.11 -12.19
N ASN A 170 11.04 5.42 -12.53
CA ASN A 170 12.20 4.82 -11.87
C ASN A 170 12.23 5.25 -10.39
N PRO A 171 12.12 4.31 -9.42
CA PRO A 171 12.12 4.63 -7.99
C PRO A 171 13.53 4.87 -7.41
N ILE A 172 14.60 4.55 -8.14
CA ILE A 172 15.98 4.66 -7.63
C ILE A 172 16.36 6.11 -7.27
N PRO A 173 16.10 7.14 -8.12
CA PRO A 173 16.35 8.52 -7.73
C PRO A 173 15.59 8.93 -6.46
N GLN A 174 14.33 8.51 -6.33
CA GLN A 174 13.49 8.84 -5.18
C GLN A 174 14.07 8.28 -3.87
N VAL A 175 14.44 7.00 -3.83
CA VAL A 175 15.01 6.39 -2.62
C VAL A 175 16.38 6.97 -2.26
N ARG A 176 17.17 7.40 -3.25
CA ARG A 176 18.45 8.08 -2.99
C ARG A 176 18.26 9.46 -2.37
N GLU A 177 17.29 10.22 -2.83
CA GLU A 177 16.96 11.51 -2.21
C GLU A 177 16.45 11.33 -0.78
N GLN A 178 15.64 10.30 -0.53
CA GLN A 178 15.18 9.91 0.81
C GLN A 178 16.34 9.52 1.74
N VAL A 179 17.27 8.69 1.27
CA VAL A 179 18.52 8.37 1.99
C VAL A 179 19.27 9.65 2.33
N GLY A 180 19.51 10.53 1.36
CA GLY A 180 20.20 11.79 1.59
C GLY A 180 19.48 12.71 2.59
N ALA A 181 18.15 12.72 2.59
CA ALA A 181 17.37 13.46 3.57
C ALA A 181 17.53 12.89 4.99
N LEU A 182 17.48 11.56 5.14
CA LEU A 182 17.69 10.91 6.43
C LEU A 182 19.10 11.15 6.95
N GLU A 183 20.13 10.96 6.12
CA GLU A 183 21.52 11.19 6.50
C GLU A 183 21.77 12.65 6.93
N ARG A 184 21.21 13.63 6.21
CA ARG A 184 21.28 15.04 6.64
C ARG A 184 20.59 15.28 7.97
N TRP A 185 19.42 14.68 8.17
CA TRP A 185 18.65 14.83 9.42
C TRP A 185 19.35 14.19 10.62
N LEU A 186 20.02 13.04 10.42
CA LEU A 186 20.88 12.39 11.41
C LEU A 186 22.12 13.23 11.72
N LEU A 187 22.77 13.78 10.70
CA LEU A 187 23.96 14.62 10.85
C LEU A 187 23.66 15.87 11.70
N GLN A 188 22.52 16.51 11.48
CA GLN A 188 22.04 17.64 12.31
C GLN A 188 21.85 17.27 13.79
N ARG A 189 21.79 15.97 14.12
CA ARG A 189 21.67 15.42 15.48
C ARG A 189 22.95 14.77 15.96
N GLY A 190 24.07 14.99 15.26
CA GLY A 190 25.38 14.49 15.63
C GLY A 190 25.64 13.02 15.31
N VAL A 191 24.85 12.42 14.42
CA VAL A 191 24.98 11.01 13.99
C VAL A 191 25.40 10.96 12.52
N THR A 192 26.40 10.14 12.20
CA THR A 192 26.96 10.01 10.84
C THR A 192 26.70 8.65 10.18
N GLU A 193 25.74 7.88 10.72
CA GLU A 193 25.34 6.59 10.16
C GLU A 193 24.89 6.75 8.70
N ARG A 194 25.39 5.87 7.83
CA ARG A 194 25.01 5.86 6.42
C ARG A 194 23.85 4.95 6.18
N ALA A 195 22.87 5.42 5.41
CA ALA A 195 21.70 4.62 5.07
C ALA A 195 21.85 3.99 3.68
N MET A 196 21.42 2.75 3.54
CA MET A 196 21.41 2.01 2.29
C MET A 196 20.03 2.08 1.64
N PRO A 197 19.94 2.41 0.35
CA PRO A 197 18.67 2.41 -0.37
C PRO A 197 18.22 0.98 -0.71
N MET A 198 16.91 0.78 -0.78
CA MET A 198 16.28 -0.43 -1.31
C MET A 198 14.95 -0.09 -1.98
N VAL A 199 14.63 -0.80 -3.06
CA VAL A 199 13.33 -0.70 -3.73
C VAL A 199 12.61 -2.04 -3.61
N VAL A 200 11.34 -2.01 -3.20
CA VAL A 200 10.51 -3.21 -3.11
C VAL A 200 9.26 -3.06 -3.97
N LEU A 201 9.05 -4.00 -4.88
CA LEU A 201 7.80 -4.12 -5.62
C LEU A 201 6.82 -5.01 -4.85
N ALA A 202 5.74 -4.42 -4.36
CA ALA A 202 4.85 -5.03 -3.38
C ALA A 202 3.74 -5.91 -3.97
N HIS A 203 3.46 -5.79 -5.27
CA HIS A 203 2.30 -6.45 -5.87
C HIS A 203 2.52 -7.97 -5.95
N PRO A 204 1.56 -8.83 -5.53
CA PRO A 204 1.69 -10.30 -5.58
C PRO A 204 2.04 -10.87 -6.96
N GLU A 205 1.49 -10.24 -8.01
CA GLU A 205 1.67 -10.66 -9.40
C GLU A 205 2.80 -9.93 -10.12
N VAL A 206 3.70 -9.27 -9.38
CA VAL A 206 4.86 -8.62 -9.99
C VAL A 206 5.96 -9.62 -10.31
N ALA A 207 6.57 -9.49 -11.48
CA ALA A 207 7.78 -10.18 -11.86
C ALA A 207 8.86 -9.16 -12.22
N LEU A 208 10.11 -9.49 -11.90
CA LEU A 208 11.27 -8.65 -12.19
C LEU A 208 12.17 -9.33 -13.21
N SER A 209 12.75 -8.54 -14.11
CA SER A 209 13.91 -8.93 -14.92
C SER A 209 14.97 -7.83 -14.87
N ASP A 210 16.23 -8.20 -15.05
CA ASP A 210 17.38 -7.28 -15.08
C ASP A 210 17.61 -6.52 -13.76
N ALA A 211 17.10 -7.04 -12.62
CA ALA A 211 17.24 -6.41 -11.31
C ALA A 211 18.70 -6.32 -10.83
N ASP A 212 19.54 -7.25 -11.27
CA ASP A 212 20.98 -7.30 -11.06
C ASP A 212 21.76 -6.17 -11.75
N GLN A 213 21.14 -5.45 -12.69
CA GLN A 213 21.76 -4.28 -13.33
C GLN A 213 21.75 -3.04 -12.43
N ALA A 214 20.93 -3.03 -11.37
CA ALA A 214 20.87 -1.94 -10.41
C ALA A 214 21.93 -2.10 -9.32
N ASP A 215 22.56 -1.00 -8.93
CA ASP A 215 23.45 -0.94 -7.76
C ASP A 215 22.68 -0.78 -6.43
N VAL A 216 21.37 -0.51 -6.52
CA VAL A 216 20.41 -0.54 -5.42
C VAL A 216 19.64 -1.87 -5.49
N PRO A 217 19.48 -2.62 -4.38
CA PRO A 217 18.67 -3.81 -4.36
C PRO A 217 17.22 -3.51 -4.79
N VAL A 218 16.76 -4.16 -5.86
CA VAL A 218 15.38 -4.11 -6.35
C VAL A 218 14.76 -5.49 -6.16
N LEU A 219 13.84 -5.60 -5.21
CA LEU A 219 13.30 -6.88 -4.74
C LEU A 219 11.79 -6.96 -4.94
N VAL A 220 11.25 -8.17 -4.98
CA VAL A 220 9.81 -8.38 -4.73
C VAL A 220 9.55 -8.56 -3.23
N ARG A 221 8.32 -8.30 -2.77
CA ARG A 221 7.97 -8.32 -1.34
C ARG A 221 8.47 -9.54 -0.56
N ASP A 222 8.45 -10.73 -1.15
CA ASP A 222 8.75 -11.98 -0.43
C ASP A 222 10.26 -12.20 -0.26
N GLN A 223 11.08 -11.39 -0.94
CA GLN A 223 12.53 -11.41 -0.85
C GLN A 223 13.09 -10.42 0.19
N VAL A 224 12.29 -9.43 0.63
CA VAL A 224 12.79 -8.32 1.47
C VAL A 224 13.36 -8.78 2.82
N ALA A 225 12.61 -9.60 3.56
CA ALA A 225 13.03 -10.04 4.89
C ALA A 225 14.21 -11.04 4.82
N PRO A 226 14.20 -12.06 3.93
CA PRO A 226 15.37 -12.90 3.72
C PRO A 226 16.61 -12.12 3.29
N TYR A 227 16.46 -11.08 2.45
CA TYR A 227 17.58 -10.25 2.03
C TYR A 227 18.19 -9.50 3.22
N LEU A 228 17.38 -8.80 4.02
CA LEU A 228 17.85 -8.04 5.18
C LEU A 228 18.45 -8.92 6.27
N ALA A 229 17.91 -10.13 6.48
CA ALA A 229 18.41 -11.08 7.47
C ALA A 229 19.78 -11.70 7.09
N ASN A 230 20.06 -11.82 5.79
CA ASN A 230 21.29 -12.45 5.27
C ASN A 230 22.31 -11.44 4.71
N ALA A 231 22.00 -10.14 4.72
CA ALA A 231 22.92 -9.10 4.30
C ALA A 231 24.17 -9.07 5.20
N ALA A 232 25.26 -8.49 4.67
CA ALA A 232 26.49 -8.34 5.42
C ALA A 232 26.24 -7.57 6.74
N ARG A 233 26.83 -8.04 7.83
CA ARG A 233 26.66 -7.36 9.12
C ARG A 233 27.36 -6.01 9.10
N ALA A 234 26.59 -4.98 9.40
CA ALA A 234 27.03 -3.61 9.59
C ALA A 234 26.16 -3.00 10.69
N PRO A 235 26.31 -3.41 11.96
CA PRO A 235 25.38 -3.04 13.02
C PRO A 235 25.27 -1.52 13.18
N VAL A 236 24.04 -1.03 13.34
CA VAL A 236 23.75 0.39 13.57
C VAL A 236 24.15 0.79 14.99
N ASP A 237 24.80 1.95 15.13
CA ASP A 237 25.22 2.47 16.43
C ASP A 237 24.03 2.78 17.36
N ALA A 238 24.22 2.55 18.67
CA ALA A 238 23.17 2.81 19.67
C ALA A 238 22.74 4.29 19.71
N SER A 239 23.64 5.22 19.39
CA SER A 239 23.33 6.65 19.26
C SER A 239 22.35 6.91 18.11
N THR A 240 22.53 6.22 16.98
CA THR A 240 21.62 6.26 15.83
C THR A 240 20.25 5.74 16.23
N ILE A 241 20.18 4.59 16.90
CA ILE A 241 18.91 4.03 17.38
C ILE A 241 18.18 5.01 18.29
N ALA A 242 18.87 5.59 19.28
CA ALA A 242 18.29 6.57 20.20
C ALA A 242 17.80 7.85 19.49
N VAL A 243 18.42 8.23 18.38
CA VAL A 243 17.99 9.34 17.54
C VAL A 243 16.76 8.97 16.69
N LEU A 244 16.74 7.76 16.11
CA LEU A 244 15.60 7.25 15.34
C LEU A 244 14.34 7.09 16.22
N GLU A 245 14.49 6.71 17.49
CA GLU A 245 13.36 6.64 18.43
C GLU A 245 12.66 7.99 18.67
N ARG A 246 13.33 9.10 18.34
CA ARG A 246 12.76 10.46 18.42
C ARG A 246 12.04 10.86 17.13
N LEU A 247 12.16 10.09 16.04
CA LEU A 247 11.32 10.24 14.86
C LEU A 247 9.93 9.72 15.22
N ARG A 248 9.08 10.62 15.68
CA ARG A 248 7.63 10.41 15.65
C ARG A 248 7.14 10.94 14.31
N GLY A 249 6.41 10.10 13.56
CA GLY A 249 5.60 10.56 12.44
C GLY A 249 4.33 11.26 12.91
#